data_AF-A0A7K2YIM8-F1
#
_entry.id   AF-A0A7K2YIM8-F1
#
_cell.length_a   1.000
_cell.length_b   1.000
_cell.length_c   1.000
_cell.angle_alpha   90.00
_cell.angle_beta   90.00
_cell.angle_gamma   90.00
#
_symmetry.space_group_name_H-M   'P 1'
#
loop_
_entity.id
_entity.type
_entity.pdbx_description
1 polymer ?
#
loop_
_entity_poly.entity_id
_entity_poly.type
_entity_poly.pdbx_seq_one_letter_code
_entity_poly.pdbx_strand_id
1 'polypeptide(L)'
;GARVYCEIGGFATRGNAYHMTGLTPEGLEMAEAIERALADARVDPTAIDYVNAHGSGTKQNDRHETAAVKRALGEHAYSTPMSSIKSMVGHSLGAIGAIELAACVLALAHQAVPPTANYETPDPECDLDYVPKTARQRTLDTVLSVGSGFGGFQSAVVLDRRVGRTR
;
A
#
# COMPACT_ATOMS: atom_id res chain seq x y z
N GLY A 1 12.78 -22.97 -17.58
CA GLY A 1 12.10 -22.65 -16.31
C GLY A 1 11.33 -21.36 -16.47
N ALA A 2 10.17 -21.22 -15.82
CA ALA A 2 9.40 -19.98 -15.84
C ALA A 2 10.15 -18.88 -15.06
N ARG A 3 10.05 -17.62 -15.54
CA ARG A 3 10.56 -16.46 -14.80
C ARG A 3 9.61 -16.14 -13.65
N VAL A 4 10.12 -16.15 -12.42
CA VAL A 4 9.38 -15.70 -11.23
C VAL A 4 9.73 -14.23 -10.98
N TYR A 5 8.72 -13.36 -10.93
CA TYR A 5 8.93 -11.94 -10.64
C TYR A 5 8.90 -11.65 -9.13
N CYS A 6 7.93 -12.23 -8.43
CA CYS A 6 7.78 -12.19 -6.98
C CYS A 6 6.82 -13.30 -6.54
N GLU A 7 6.68 -13.46 -5.23
CA GLU A 7 5.64 -14.25 -4.57
C GLU A 7 4.56 -13.32 -4.02
N ILE A 8 3.30 -13.74 -4.09
CA ILE A 8 2.22 -13.14 -3.28
C ILE A 8 2.31 -13.82 -1.91
N GLY A 9 2.96 -13.16 -0.96
CA GLY A 9 3.29 -13.73 0.33
C GLY A 9 2.09 -13.83 1.26
N GLY A 10 1.15 -12.88 1.17
CA GLY A 10 -0.05 -12.90 2.01
C GLY A 10 -1.15 -11.96 1.53
N PHE A 11 -2.38 -12.25 1.94
CA PHE A 11 -3.56 -11.46 1.58
C PHE A 11 -4.58 -11.44 2.72
N ALA A 12 -5.24 -10.30 2.90
CA ALA A 12 -6.41 -10.21 3.75
C ALA A 12 -7.40 -9.16 3.26
N THR A 13 -8.66 -9.36 3.63
CA THR A 13 -9.72 -8.37 3.44
C THR A 13 -10.59 -8.25 4.70
N ARG A 14 -11.14 -7.06 4.91
CA ARG A 14 -12.03 -6.68 6.02
C ARG A 14 -13.15 -5.79 5.51
N GLY A 15 -14.25 -5.73 6.26
CA GLY A 15 -15.34 -4.79 6.03
C GLY A 15 -15.41 -3.78 7.16
N ASN A 16 -15.56 -2.50 6.85
CA ASN A 16 -15.64 -1.44 7.85
C ASN A 16 -16.96 -1.41 8.63
N ALA A 17 -18.01 -2.05 8.12
CA ALA A 17 -19.36 -2.08 8.70
C ALA A 17 -19.89 -0.69 9.14
N TYR A 18 -19.44 0.37 8.46
CA TYR A 18 -19.67 1.76 8.86
C TYR A 18 -20.62 2.48 7.90
N HIS A 19 -20.24 2.57 6.62
CA HIS A 19 -21.00 3.26 5.61
C HIS A 19 -20.64 2.74 4.21
N MET A 20 -21.58 2.83 3.25
CA MET A 20 -21.36 2.33 1.89
C MET A 20 -20.24 3.04 1.14
N THR A 21 -20.02 4.33 1.41
CA THR A 21 -19.00 5.16 0.75
C THR A 21 -18.11 5.93 1.73
N GLY A 22 -18.45 5.87 3.02
CA GLY A 22 -17.81 6.64 4.06
C GLY A 22 -16.66 5.85 4.67
N LEU A 23 -15.67 6.58 5.13
CA LEU A 23 -14.48 6.03 5.78
C LEU A 23 -14.29 6.72 7.13
N THR A 24 -13.88 5.96 8.14
CA THR A 24 -13.51 6.49 9.45
C THR A 24 -12.08 7.02 9.39
N PRO A 25 -11.75 8.12 10.11
CA PRO A 25 -10.41 8.67 10.11
C PRO A 25 -9.38 7.78 10.83
N GLU A 26 -9.82 6.87 11.72
CA GLU A 26 -8.94 5.98 12.50
C GLU A 26 -8.38 4.80 11.69
N GLY A 27 -9.07 4.41 10.61
CA GLY A 27 -8.62 3.36 9.70
C GLY A 27 -8.41 1.97 10.30
N LEU A 28 -9.18 1.62 11.32
CA LEU A 28 -8.98 0.41 12.12
C LEU A 28 -9.06 -0.87 11.29
N GLU A 29 -10.01 -0.96 10.36
CA GLU A 29 -10.24 -2.18 9.60
C GLU A 29 -9.25 -2.34 8.44
N MET A 30 -8.74 -1.23 7.90
CA MET A 30 -7.59 -1.29 6.98
C MET A 30 -6.33 -1.69 7.72
N ALA A 31 -6.09 -1.15 8.92
CA ALA A 31 -4.95 -1.58 9.74
C ALA A 31 -5.02 -3.08 10.05
N GLU A 32 -6.19 -3.59 10.43
CA GLU A 32 -6.38 -5.03 10.64
C GLU A 32 -6.15 -5.83 9.35
N ALA A 33 -6.62 -5.35 8.18
CA ALA A 33 -6.33 -6.00 6.91
C ALA A 33 -4.82 -6.07 6.64
N ILE A 34 -4.06 -5.00 6.90
CA ILE A 34 -2.60 -4.97 6.77
C ILE A 34 -1.96 -5.98 7.73
N GLU A 35 -2.28 -5.92 9.02
CA GLU A 35 -1.76 -6.82 10.05
C GLU A 35 -1.99 -8.30 9.70
N ARG A 36 -3.16 -8.61 9.14
CA ARG A 36 -3.54 -9.97 8.76
C ARG A 36 -2.82 -10.45 7.50
N ALA A 37 -2.63 -9.58 6.51
CA ALA A 37 -1.84 -9.90 5.33
C ALA A 37 -0.35 -10.11 5.68
N LEU A 38 0.20 -9.31 6.61
CA LEU A 38 1.56 -9.49 7.14
C LEU A 38 1.70 -10.81 7.92
N ALA A 39 0.71 -11.15 8.76
CA ALA A 39 0.69 -12.40 9.50
C ALA A 39 0.59 -13.63 8.58
N ASP A 40 -0.27 -13.57 7.55
CA ASP A 40 -0.38 -14.61 6.51
C ASP A 40 0.96 -14.79 5.77
N ALA A 41 1.60 -13.66 5.41
CA ALA A 41 2.93 -13.63 4.81
C ALA A 41 4.05 -14.03 5.77
N ARG A 42 3.80 -14.09 7.09
CA ARG A 42 4.82 -14.24 8.15
C ARG A 42 5.96 -13.22 7.99
N VAL A 43 5.59 -11.97 7.73
CA VAL A 43 6.50 -10.84 7.53
C VAL A 43 6.36 -9.89 8.72
N ASP A 44 7.49 -9.47 9.29
CA ASP A 44 7.49 -8.42 10.31
C ASP A 44 7.14 -7.06 9.68
N PRO A 45 6.30 -6.22 10.31
CA PRO A 45 5.97 -4.90 9.79
C PRO A 45 7.20 -4.04 9.40
N THR A 46 8.32 -4.19 10.11
CA THR A 46 9.56 -3.43 9.82
C THR A 46 10.29 -3.92 8.57
N ALA A 47 9.87 -5.03 7.97
CA ALA A 47 10.43 -5.55 6.72
C ALA A 47 9.76 -4.97 5.47
N ILE A 48 8.71 -4.15 5.61
CA ILE A 48 8.08 -3.49 4.45
C ILE A 48 8.98 -2.37 3.94
N ASP A 49 9.38 -2.44 2.67
CA ASP A 49 10.27 -1.46 2.06
C ASP A 49 9.55 -0.36 1.30
N TYR A 50 8.29 -0.60 0.93
CA TYR A 50 7.44 0.30 0.15
C TYR A 50 5.96 -0.03 0.37
N VAL A 51 5.13 1.01 0.51
CA VAL A 51 3.67 0.91 0.54
C VAL A 51 3.07 1.50 -0.74
N ASN A 52 2.45 0.66 -1.56
CA ASN A 52 1.53 1.11 -2.59
C ASN A 52 0.16 1.41 -1.97
N ALA A 53 -0.11 2.71 -1.83
CA ALA A 53 -1.33 3.25 -1.26
C ALA A 53 -2.56 2.97 -2.15
N HIS A 54 -3.75 3.06 -1.56
CA HIS A 54 -4.95 3.22 -2.35
C HIS A 54 -4.98 4.63 -2.95
N GLY A 55 -4.70 5.67 -2.17
CA GLY A 55 -4.53 7.06 -2.58
C GLY A 55 -5.53 7.54 -3.63
N SER A 56 -6.81 7.52 -3.28
CA SER A 56 -7.90 7.96 -4.17
C SER A 56 -7.88 9.46 -4.46
N GLY A 57 -7.18 10.26 -3.65
CA GLY A 57 -7.19 11.72 -3.72
C GLY A 57 -8.39 12.35 -2.99
N THR A 58 -9.24 11.54 -2.34
CA THR A 58 -10.33 12.04 -1.51
C THR A 58 -9.83 12.27 -0.08
N LYS A 59 -10.20 13.40 0.52
CA LYS A 59 -9.75 13.75 1.88
C LYS A 59 -9.97 12.64 2.90
N GLN A 60 -11.16 12.01 2.88
CA GLN A 60 -11.50 10.95 3.82
C GLN A 60 -10.60 9.70 3.66
N ASN A 61 -10.27 9.33 2.43
CA ASN A 61 -9.49 8.13 2.15
C ASN A 61 -8.03 8.33 2.51
N ASP A 62 -7.44 9.43 2.05
CA ASP A 62 -6.00 9.63 2.17
C ASP A 62 -5.60 9.76 3.66
N ARG A 63 -6.50 10.32 4.48
CA ARG A 63 -6.37 10.37 5.95
C ARG A 63 -6.58 9.01 6.60
N HIS A 64 -7.64 8.30 6.20
CA HIS A 64 -7.91 6.92 6.66
C HIS A 64 -6.68 6.04 6.45
N GLU A 65 -6.18 5.93 5.21
CA GLU A 65 -5.09 5.01 4.92
C GLU A 65 -3.78 5.44 5.58
N THR A 66 -3.54 6.74 5.76
CA THR A 66 -2.41 7.25 6.55
C THR A 66 -2.48 6.75 7.99
N ALA A 67 -3.63 6.89 8.65
CA ALA A 67 -3.83 6.41 10.01
C ALA A 67 -3.69 4.88 10.09
N ALA A 68 -4.23 4.15 9.11
CA ALA A 68 -4.17 2.70 9.04
C ALA A 68 -2.73 2.17 8.91
N VAL A 69 -1.94 2.77 8.01
CA VAL A 69 -0.53 2.39 7.80
C VAL A 69 0.32 2.69 9.03
N LYS A 70 0.13 3.85 9.67
CA LYS A 70 0.79 4.17 10.95
C LYS A 70 0.44 3.17 12.04
N ARG A 71 -0.84 2.79 12.13
CA ARG A 71 -1.30 1.82 13.12
C ARG A 71 -0.67 0.45 12.91
N ALA A 72 -0.62 -0.03 11.67
CA ALA A 72 -0.15 -1.37 11.35
C ALA A 72 1.39 -1.49 11.34
N LEU A 73 2.11 -0.45 10.92
CA LEU A 73 3.57 -0.46 10.82
C LEU A 73 4.28 0.26 11.99
N GLY A 74 3.54 0.96 12.83
CA GLY A 74 4.11 1.76 13.94
C GLY A 74 5.05 2.84 13.42
N GLU A 75 6.16 3.07 14.14
CA GLU A 75 7.20 4.04 13.78
C GLU A 75 7.79 3.79 12.38
N HIS A 76 7.81 2.53 11.93
CA HIS A 76 8.35 2.17 10.61
C HIS A 76 7.58 2.82 9.46
N ALA A 77 6.31 3.17 9.66
CA ALA A 77 5.51 3.90 8.67
C ALA A 77 6.19 5.21 8.23
N TYR A 78 6.80 5.94 9.15
CA TYR A 78 7.43 7.23 8.88
C TYR A 78 8.72 7.14 8.07
N SER A 79 9.39 5.98 8.10
CA SER A 79 10.59 5.70 7.30
C SER A 79 10.31 4.93 6.01
N THR A 80 9.07 4.47 5.82
CA THR A 80 8.66 3.67 4.68
C THR A 80 8.07 4.57 3.60
N PRO A 81 8.63 4.62 2.38
CA PRO A 81 8.03 5.39 1.31
C PRO A 81 6.66 4.81 0.97
N MET A 82 5.68 5.69 0.81
CA MET A 82 4.32 5.38 0.39
C MET A 82 4.03 6.13 -0.90
N SER A 83 3.29 5.57 -1.85
CA SER A 83 2.90 6.32 -3.05
C SER A 83 1.59 5.83 -3.65
N SER A 84 0.94 6.68 -4.44
CA SER A 84 -0.25 6.30 -5.22
C SER A 84 -0.04 6.53 -6.71
N ILE A 85 -0.10 5.44 -7.49
CA ILE A 85 -0.04 5.52 -8.95
C ILE A 85 -1.31 6.14 -9.57
N LYS A 86 -2.41 6.24 -8.82
CA LYS A 86 -3.64 6.92 -9.28
C LYS A 86 -3.37 8.40 -9.62
N SER A 87 -2.33 8.99 -9.04
CA SER A 87 -1.84 10.33 -9.41
C SER A 87 -1.44 10.47 -10.89
N MET A 88 -1.17 9.35 -11.58
CA MET A 88 -0.76 9.31 -12.98
C MET A 88 -1.79 8.60 -13.88
N VAL A 89 -2.35 7.48 -13.42
CA VAL A 89 -3.23 6.62 -14.24
C VAL A 89 -4.72 6.75 -13.89
N GLY A 90 -5.06 7.58 -12.90
CA GLY A 90 -6.42 7.76 -12.42
C GLY A 90 -6.98 6.54 -11.67
N HIS A 91 -8.28 6.58 -11.36
CA HIS A 91 -8.94 5.53 -10.58
C HIS A 91 -9.88 4.69 -11.46
N SER A 92 -9.39 3.53 -11.92
CA SER A 92 -10.14 2.60 -12.76
C SER A 92 -11.03 1.61 -11.99
N LEU A 93 -11.55 2.02 -10.83
CA LEU A 93 -12.44 1.24 -9.97
C LEU A 93 -11.90 -0.18 -9.71
N GLY A 94 -12.67 -1.23 -10.01
CA GLY A 94 -12.27 -2.62 -9.77
C GLY A 94 -11.01 -3.06 -10.52
N ALA A 95 -10.60 -2.37 -11.59
CA ALA A 95 -9.37 -2.70 -12.31
C ALA A 95 -8.11 -2.15 -11.61
N ILE A 96 -8.22 -1.11 -10.77
CA ILE A 96 -7.03 -0.40 -10.28
C ILE A 96 -6.15 -1.29 -9.41
N GLY A 97 -6.75 -2.19 -8.62
CA GLY A 97 -5.98 -3.11 -7.77
C GLY A 97 -5.05 -4.02 -8.59
N ALA A 98 -5.47 -4.48 -9.76
CA ALA A 98 -4.61 -5.29 -10.63
C ALA A 98 -3.48 -4.47 -11.26
N ILE A 99 -3.77 -3.23 -11.67
CA ILE A 99 -2.76 -2.30 -12.21
C ILE A 99 -1.73 -1.94 -11.15
N GLU A 100 -2.17 -1.73 -9.91
CA GLU A 100 -1.35 -1.45 -8.73
C GLU A 100 -0.44 -2.62 -8.37
N LEU A 101 -0.96 -3.86 -8.37
CA LEU A 101 -0.12 -5.03 -8.16
C LEU A 101 0.91 -5.20 -9.27
N ALA A 102 0.56 -4.95 -10.53
CA ALA A 102 1.52 -4.95 -11.63
C ALA A 102 2.62 -3.88 -11.43
N ALA A 103 2.25 -2.67 -10.97
CA ALA A 103 3.21 -1.63 -10.64
C ALA A 103 4.12 -2.02 -9.46
N CYS A 104 3.60 -2.70 -8.44
CA CYS A 104 4.41 -3.22 -7.32
C CYS A 104 5.41 -4.29 -7.79
N VAL A 105 4.97 -5.20 -8.66
CA VAL A 105 5.85 -6.20 -9.28
C VAL A 105 6.97 -5.53 -10.05
N LEU A 106 6.66 -4.47 -10.81
CA LEU A 106 7.66 -3.69 -11.54
C LEU A 106 8.56 -2.89 -10.59
N ALA A 107 8.05 -2.37 -9.48
CA ALA A 107 8.86 -1.72 -8.45
C ALA A 107 9.89 -2.69 -7.86
N LEU A 108 9.48 -3.92 -7.54
CA LEU A 108 10.37 -5.00 -7.12
C LEU A 108 11.38 -5.37 -8.23
N ALA A 109 10.95 -5.48 -9.49
CA ALA A 109 11.83 -5.86 -10.59
C ALA A 109 12.88 -4.78 -10.93
N HIS A 110 12.50 -3.50 -10.79
CA HIS A 110 13.34 -2.36 -11.17
C HIS A 110 13.99 -1.65 -9.98
N GLN A 111 13.71 -2.09 -8.74
CA GLN A 111 14.24 -1.50 -7.50
C GLN A 111 14.01 0.02 -7.44
N ALA A 112 12.77 0.43 -7.78
CA ALA A 112 12.37 1.82 -7.86
C ALA A 112 10.95 2.01 -7.32
N VAL A 113 10.77 3.00 -6.46
CA VAL A 113 9.48 3.41 -5.92
C VAL A 113 8.85 4.44 -6.88
N PRO A 114 7.62 4.18 -7.39
CA PRO A 114 6.87 5.17 -8.18
C PRO A 114 6.62 6.45 -7.37
N PRO A 115 6.57 7.63 -8.02
CA PRO A 115 6.22 8.85 -7.32
C PRO A 115 4.70 9.01 -7.19
N THR A 116 4.29 9.78 -6.20
CA THR A 116 2.98 10.44 -6.21
C THR A 116 3.10 11.74 -7.01
N ALA A 117 2.56 11.74 -8.23
CA ALA A 117 2.51 12.92 -9.08
C ALA A 117 1.57 13.99 -8.48
N ASN A 118 1.72 15.24 -8.93
CA ASN A 118 0.85 16.37 -8.53
C ASN A 118 0.84 16.71 -7.03
N TYR A 119 1.77 16.19 -6.24
CA TYR A 119 1.91 16.51 -4.82
C TYR A 119 2.51 17.92 -4.64
N GLU A 120 1.69 18.90 -4.26
CA GLU A 120 2.13 20.31 -4.13
C GLU A 120 2.12 20.83 -2.69
N THR A 121 1.00 20.68 -2.00
CA THR A 121 0.81 21.20 -0.63
C THR A 121 0.60 20.02 0.32
N PRO A 122 1.51 19.78 1.28
CA PRO A 122 1.33 18.76 2.31
C PRO A 122 0.08 19.02 3.15
N ASP A 123 -0.70 17.96 3.43
CA ASP A 123 -1.79 17.98 4.43
C ASP A 123 -1.19 17.54 5.78
N PRO A 124 -1.33 18.30 6.87
CA PRO A 124 -0.85 17.89 8.20
C PRO A 124 -1.41 16.55 8.70
N GLU A 125 -2.58 16.12 8.20
CA GLU A 125 -3.18 14.82 8.53
C GLU A 125 -2.61 13.68 7.65
N CYS A 126 -1.86 14.02 6.61
CA CYS A 126 -1.12 13.12 5.73
C CYS A 126 0.37 13.47 5.79
N ASP A 127 1.03 13.03 6.85
CA ASP A 127 2.39 13.37 7.29
C ASP A 127 3.43 12.25 7.06
N LEU A 128 3.10 11.25 6.23
CA LEU A 128 4.06 10.23 5.79
C LEU A 128 4.87 10.69 4.56
N ASP A 129 5.87 9.92 4.17
CA ASP A 129 6.64 10.16 2.96
C ASP A 129 5.93 9.63 1.71
N TYR A 130 5.20 10.51 1.01
CA TYR A 130 4.42 10.13 -0.18
C TYR A 130 5.20 10.11 -1.51
N VAL A 131 6.54 10.20 -1.47
CA VAL A 131 7.42 10.19 -2.66
C VAL A 131 6.98 11.23 -3.71
N PRO A 132 7.06 12.53 -3.40
CA PRO A 132 6.46 13.57 -4.25
C PRO A 132 7.22 13.74 -5.58
N LYS A 133 6.47 13.68 -6.69
CA LYS A 133 6.86 14.05 -8.07
C LYS A 133 7.95 13.20 -8.74
N THR A 134 9.03 12.87 -8.05
CA THR A 134 10.19 12.17 -8.62
C THR A 134 10.32 10.78 -8.03
N ALA A 135 10.43 9.77 -8.91
CA ALA A 135 10.63 8.39 -8.52
C ALA A 135 11.91 8.23 -7.67
N ARG A 136 11.91 7.27 -6.75
CA ARG A 136 13.04 7.04 -5.85
C ARG A 136 13.66 5.66 -6.08
N GLN A 137 14.95 5.62 -6.36
CA GLN A 137 15.71 4.36 -6.35
C GLN A 137 15.80 3.84 -4.92
N ARG A 138 15.43 2.58 -4.72
CA ARG A 138 15.45 1.94 -3.40
C ARG A 138 15.53 0.42 -3.58
N THR A 139 16.34 -0.22 -2.75
CA THR A 139 16.30 -1.68 -2.67
C THR A 139 14.98 -2.10 -2.02
N LEU A 140 14.17 -2.86 -2.75
CA LEU A 140 12.85 -3.33 -2.31
C LEU A 140 12.86 -4.85 -2.28
N ASP A 141 12.69 -5.46 -1.12
CA ASP A 141 12.47 -6.89 -0.93
C ASP A 141 10.99 -7.21 -0.77
N THR A 142 10.29 -6.45 0.07
CA THR A 142 8.90 -6.70 0.44
C THR A 142 8.06 -5.43 0.28
N VAL A 143 6.94 -5.57 -0.44
CA VAL A 143 6.03 -4.46 -0.75
C VAL A 143 4.64 -4.76 -0.21
N LEU A 144 4.03 -3.77 0.42
CA LEU A 144 2.63 -3.80 0.84
C LEU A 144 1.78 -3.01 -0.18
N SER A 145 0.67 -3.58 -0.65
CA SER A 145 -0.33 -2.86 -1.43
C SER A 145 -1.66 -2.89 -0.72
N VAL A 146 -2.33 -1.74 -0.58
CA VAL A 146 -3.63 -1.62 0.07
C VAL A 146 -4.70 -1.05 -0.87
N GLY A 147 -5.96 -1.37 -0.60
CA GLY A 147 -7.09 -0.90 -1.41
C GLY A 147 -8.37 -0.79 -0.60
N SER A 148 -9.13 0.28 -0.86
CA SER A 148 -10.47 0.50 -0.31
C SER A 148 -11.53 0.48 -1.41
N GLY A 149 -12.76 0.10 -1.06
CA GLY A 149 -13.88 0.10 -2.00
C GLY A 149 -15.22 0.39 -1.33
N PHE A 150 -16.20 0.84 -2.13
CA PHE A 150 -17.58 1.01 -1.66
C PHE A 150 -18.16 -0.33 -1.19
N GLY A 151 -19.03 -0.27 -0.18
CA GLY A 151 -19.43 -1.43 0.63
C GLY A 151 -18.55 -1.63 1.86
N GLY A 152 -17.55 -0.76 2.06
CA GLY A 152 -16.69 -0.76 3.24
C GLY A 152 -15.50 -1.71 3.14
N PHE A 153 -15.18 -2.24 1.96
CA PHE A 153 -14.10 -3.21 1.77
C PHE A 153 -12.73 -2.56 1.97
N GLN A 154 -11.88 -3.20 2.78
CA GLN A 154 -10.47 -2.88 2.98
C GLN A 154 -9.65 -4.12 2.69
N SER A 155 -8.70 -4.05 1.76
CA SER A 155 -7.89 -5.20 1.34
C SER A 155 -6.41 -4.86 1.35
N ALA A 156 -5.58 -5.84 1.69
CA ALA A 156 -4.12 -5.73 1.70
C ALA A 156 -3.47 -6.96 1.06
N VAL A 157 -2.38 -6.74 0.33
CA VAL A 157 -1.57 -7.77 -0.32
C VAL A 157 -0.10 -7.51 0.00
N VAL A 158 0.63 -8.56 0.37
CA VAL A 158 2.08 -8.53 0.55
C VAL A 158 2.75 -9.24 -0.62
N LEU A 159 3.71 -8.57 -1.27
CA LEU A 159 4.52 -9.09 -2.36
C LEU A 159 5.98 -9.19 -1.91
N ASP A 160 6.65 -10.31 -2.19
CA ASP A 160 8.02 -10.56 -1.77
C ASP A 160 8.88 -11.07 -2.94
N ARG A 161 10.08 -10.49 -3.15
CA ARG A 161 11.00 -10.98 -4.22
C ARG A 161 11.88 -12.14 -3.81
N ARG A 162 11.97 -12.50 -2.52
CA ARG A 162 12.95 -13.47 -1.97
C ARG A 162 12.55 -14.93 -2.21
N VAL A 163 11.70 -15.22 -3.18
CA VAL A 163 11.24 -16.58 -3.52
C VAL A 163 12.41 -17.57 -3.55
N GLY A 164 12.40 -18.54 -2.63
CA GLY A 164 13.40 -19.61 -2.56
C GLY A 164 14.72 -19.27 -1.86
N ARG A 165 14.90 -18.06 -1.31
CA ARG A 165 15.95 -17.79 -0.31
C ARG A 165 15.37 -18.19 1.05
N THR A 166 16.01 -19.16 1.71
CA THR A 166 15.65 -19.57 3.08
C THR A 166 15.44 -18.34 3.95
N ARG A 167 14.23 -18.25 4.54
CA ARG A 167 13.89 -17.22 5.52
C ARG A 167 14.76 -17.37 6.76
#